data_AF-A0A368V330-F1
#
_entry.id   AF-A0A368V330-F1
#
_cell.length_a   1.000
_cell.length_b   1.000
_cell.length_c   1.000
_cell.angle_alpha   90.00
_cell.angle_beta   90.00
_cell.angle_gamma   90.00
#
_symmetry.space_group_name_H-M   'P 1'
#
loop_
_entity.id
_entity.type
_entity.pdbx_description
1 polymer ?
#
loop_
_entity_poly.entity_id
_entity_poly.type
_entity_poly.pdbx_seq_one_letter_code
_entity_poly.pdbx_strand_id
1 'polypeptide(L)' 'MDLLASLISAPIIIFMVIVAPLWIIMHYRSQRKLNEGLSQQELLQLQELAHQAERMQERIKTLEAILDAEAPQWRNRV' A
#
# COMPACT_ATOMS: atom_id res chain seq x y z
N MET A 1 -22.15 -28.58 -41.45
CA MET A 1 -22.09 -27.40 -40.55
C MET A 1 -21.34 -27.72 -39.26
N ASP A 2 -21.45 -28.95 -38.74
CA ASP A 2 -20.92 -29.34 -37.42
C ASP A 2 -19.39 -29.47 -37.35
N LEU A 3 -18.73 -29.83 -38.45
CA LEU A 3 -17.27 -29.93 -38.53
C LEU A 3 -16.59 -28.55 -38.46
N LEU A 4 -17.19 -27.53 -39.09
CA LEU A 4 -16.70 -26.15 -39.02
C LEU A 4 -16.89 -25.55 -37.61
N ALA A 5 -18.03 -25.83 -36.99
CA ALA A 5 -18.31 -25.40 -35.63
C ALA A 5 -17.32 -26.02 -34.61
N SER A 6 -17.01 -27.30 -34.77
CA SER A 6 -16.05 -28.02 -33.91
C SER A 6 -14.62 -27.49 -34.07
N LEU A 7 -14.20 -27.14 -35.29
CA LEU A 7 -12.86 -26.62 -35.57
C LEU A 7 -12.62 -25.24 -34.91
N ILE A 8 -13.67 -24.42 -34.83
CA ILE A 8 -13.60 -23.08 -34.21
C ILE A 8 -13.75 -23.17 -32.68
N SER A 9 -14.61 -24.06 -32.18
CA SER A 9 -14.89 -24.16 -30.73
C SER A 9 -13.77 -24.86 -29.95
N ALA A 10 -13.09 -25.85 -30.53
CA ALA A 10 -12.01 -26.58 -29.88
C ALA A 10 -10.87 -25.68 -29.32
N PRO A 11 -10.27 -24.75 -30.09
CA PRO A 11 -9.25 -23.85 -29.56
C PRO A 11 -9.81 -22.87 -28.52
N ILE A 12 -11.06 -22.42 -28.66
CA ILE A 12 -11.73 -21.53 -27.69
C ILE A 12 -11.91 -22.24 -26.35
N ILE A 13 -12.32 -23.51 -26.35
CA ILE A 13 -12.49 -24.31 -25.13
C ILE A 13 -11.15 -24.49 -24.42
N ILE A 14 -10.08 -24.82 -25.15
CA ILE A 14 -8.74 -24.96 -24.57
C ILE A 14 -8.26 -23.62 -23.97
N PHE A 15 -8.49 -22.51 -24.68
CA PHE A 15 -8.20 -21.18 -24.17
C PHE A 15 -8.98 -20.89 -22.88
N MET A 16 -10.28 -21.21 -22.83
CA MET A 16 -11.11 -21.00 -21.64
C MET A 16 -10.67 -21.86 -20.46
N VAL A 17 -10.21 -23.10 -20.69
CA VAL A 17 -9.74 -23.99 -19.61
C VAL A 17 -8.40 -23.53 -19.02
N ILE A 18 -7.55 -22.85 -19.79
CA ILE A 18 -6.22 -22.42 -19.32
C ILE A 18 -6.22 -20.94 -18.91
N VAL A 19 -6.64 -20.07 -19.82
CA VAL A 19 -6.50 -18.62 -19.67
C VAL A 19 -7.54 -18.06 -18.70
N ALA A 20 -8.78 -18.56 -18.70
CA ALA A 20 -9.79 -18.05 -17.79
C ALA A 20 -9.45 -18.34 -16.31
N PRO A 21 -9.00 -19.56 -15.92
CA PRO A 21 -8.55 -19.80 -14.55
C PRO A 21 -7.32 -18.97 -14.16
N LEU A 22 -6.34 -18.81 -15.06
CA LEU A 22 -5.18 -17.95 -14.81
C LEU A 22 -5.59 -16.49 -14.57
N TRP A 23 -6.53 -15.98 -15.37
CA TRP A 23 -7.07 -14.64 -15.23
C TRP A 23 -7.81 -14.44 -13.90
N ILE A 24 -8.65 -15.39 -13.51
CA ILE A 24 -9.35 -15.38 -12.21
C ILE A 24 -8.32 -15.36 -11.08
N ILE A 25 -7.33 -16.28 -11.08
CA ILE A 25 -6.30 -16.31 -10.04
C ILE A 25 -5.57 -14.97 -9.95
N MET A 26 -5.19 -14.37 -11.09
CA MET A 26 -4.54 -13.06 -11.11
C MET A 26 -5.45 -11.96 -10.56
N HIS A 27 -6.71 -11.91 -10.99
CA HIS A 27 -7.68 -10.90 -10.58
C HIS A 27 -7.90 -10.92 -9.07
N TYR A 28 -8.14 -12.12 -8.51
CA TYR A 28 -8.36 -12.27 -7.09
C TYR A 28 -7.08 -12.11 -6.26
N ARG A 29 -5.89 -12.50 -6.77
CA ARG A 29 -4.62 -12.20 -6.08
C ARG A 29 -4.30 -10.71 -6.03
N SER A 30 -4.59 -9.97 -7.10
CA SER A 30 -4.39 -8.51 -7.14
C SER A 30 -5.31 -7.79 -6.15
N GLN A 31 -6.58 -8.20 -6.08
CA GLN A 31 -7.53 -7.64 -5.11
C GLN A 31 -7.21 -8.05 -3.67
N ARG A 32 -6.70 -9.27 -3.45
CA ARG A 32 -6.25 -9.71 -2.12
C ARG A 32 -5.09 -8.87 -1.61
N LYS A 33 -4.11 -8.49 -2.44
CA LYS A 33 -3.02 -7.60 -2.00
C LYS A 33 -3.48 -6.21 -1.53
N LEU A 34 -4.66 -5.75 -1.97
CA LEU A 34 -5.24 -4.48 -1.51
C LEU A 34 -6.08 -4.65 -0.25
N ASN A 35 -6.65 -5.83 -0.02
CA ASN A 35 -7.49 -6.14 1.15
C ASN A 35 -6.74 -6.86 2.28
N GLU A 36 -5.57 -7.43 1.99
CA GLU A 36 -4.60 -7.85 2.99
C GLU A 36 -4.07 -6.58 3.63
N GLY A 37 -4.52 -6.32 4.86
CA GLY A 37 -4.01 -5.23 5.67
C GLY A 37 -2.50 -5.35 5.89
N LEU A 38 -1.93 -4.42 6.63
CA LEU A 38 -0.49 -4.35 6.87
C LEU A 38 0.05 -5.69 7.38
N SER A 39 1.10 -6.18 6.72
CA SER A 39 1.89 -7.30 7.20
C SER A 39 2.47 -6.99 8.58
N GLN A 40 2.87 -8.02 9.33
CA GLN A 40 3.52 -7.81 10.63
C GLN A 40 4.76 -6.91 10.54
N GLN A 41 5.53 -7.01 9.46
CA GLN A 41 6.70 -6.16 9.24
C GLN A 41 6.30 -4.69 9.01
N GLU A 42 5.25 -4.44 8.23
CA GLU A 42 4.75 -3.08 7.99
C GLU A 42 4.14 -2.48 9.27
N LEU A 43 3.47 -3.29 10.10
CA LEU A 43 3.00 -2.86 11.42
C LEU A 43 4.15 -2.44 12.34
N LEU A 44 5.23 -3.22 12.38
CA LEU A 44 6.42 -2.87 13.18
C LEU A 44 7.06 -1.59 12.66
N GLN A 45 7.17 -1.42 11.34
CA GLN A 45 7.71 -0.21 10.74
C GLN A 45 6.84 1.02 11.06
N LEU A 46 5.52 0.89 11.03
CA LEU A 46 4.62 1.98 11.42
C LEU A 46 4.74 2.34 12.90
N GLN A 47 4.88 1.35 13.79
CA GLN A 47 5.10 1.60 15.21
C GLN A 47 6.41 2.37 15.44
N GLU A 48 7.48 1.99 14.74
CA GLU A 48 8.75 2.70 14.80
C GLU A 48 8.62 4.14 14.30
N LEU A 49 7.93 4.37 13.17
CA LEU A 49 7.68 5.71 12.65
C LEU A 49 6.83 6.56 13.61
N ALA A 50 5.81 5.97 14.25
CA ALA A 50 5.00 6.65 15.25
C ALA A 50 5.84 7.05 16.46
N HIS A 51 6.69 6.14 16.96
CA HIS A 51 7.60 6.44 18.06
C HIS A 51 8.59 7.55 17.71
N GLN A 52 9.15 7.53 16.49
CA GLN A 52 10.02 8.61 16.02
C GLN A 52 9.27 9.95 15.95
N ALA A 53 8.02 9.97 15.50
CA ALA A 53 7.19 11.16 15.47
C ALA A 53 6.96 11.75 16.88
N GLU A 54 6.67 10.91 17.87
CA GLU A 54 6.54 11.34 19.28
C GLU A 54 7.83 11.99 19.78
N ARG A 55 8.99 11.36 19.52
CA ARG A 55 10.29 11.93 19.93
C ARG A 55 10.60 13.24 19.21
N MET A 56 10.24 13.35 17.94
CA MET A 56 10.40 14.62 17.21
C MET A 56 9.52 15.71 17.81
N GLN A 57 8.28 15.42 18.19
CA GLN A 57 7.37 16.39 18.81
C GLN A 57 7.93 16.90 20.16
N GLU A 58 8.46 16.01 21.00
CA GLU A 58 9.08 16.41 22.27
C GLU A 58 10.31 17.32 22.05
N ARG A 59 11.12 16.98 21.05
CA ARG A 59 12.28 17.80 20.67
C ARG A 59 11.86 19.16 20.13
N ILE A 60 10.82 19.23 19.29
CA ILE A 60 10.30 20.50 18.77
C ILE A 60 9.83 21.37 19.94
N LYS A 61 9.05 20.83 20.88
CA LYS A 61 8.61 21.58 22.06
C LYS A 61 9.78 22.11 22.89
N THR A 62 10.84 21.30 23.02
CA THR A 62 12.07 21.72 23.70
C THR A 62 12.77 22.86 22.95
N LEU A 63 12.89 22.75 21.63
CA LEU A 63 13.47 23.79 20.78
C LEU A 63 12.65 25.08 20.83
N GLU A 64 11.32 24.99 20.81
CA GLU A 64 10.42 26.13 20.96
C GLU A 64 10.59 26.81 22.31
N ALA A 65 10.75 26.04 23.41
CA ALA A 65 11.01 26.60 24.73
C ALA A 65 12.35 27.33 24.81
N ILE A 66 13.41 26.78 24.17
CA ILE A 66 14.71 27.45 24.07
C ILE A 66 14.60 28.73 23.24
N LEU A 67 13.93 28.67 22.08
CA LEU A 67 13.71 29.81 21.21
C LEU A 67 12.88 30.91 21.87
N ASP A 68 11.86 30.55 22.66
CA ASP A 68 11.07 31.50 23.44
C ASP A 68 11.92 32.20 24.53
N ALA A 69 12.92 31.51 25.11
CA ALA A 69 13.83 32.07 26.10
C ALA A 69 14.95 32.91 25.48
N GLU A 70 15.58 32.44 24.40
CA GLU A 70 16.78 33.06 23.82
C GLU A 70 16.47 34.08 22.71
N ALA A 71 15.35 33.94 22.01
CA ALA A 71 14.98 34.80 20.89
C ALA A 71 13.48 35.16 20.90
N PRO A 72 12.95 35.90 21.91
CA PRO A 72 11.51 36.07 22.16
C PRO A 72 10.63 36.56 21.00
N GLN A 73 11.23 37.16 19.97
CA GLN A 73 10.53 37.65 18.77
C GLN A 73 10.66 36.73 17.54
N TRP A 74 11.21 35.52 17.70
CA TRP A 74 11.46 34.58 16.60
C TRP A 74 10.18 34.24 15.82
N ARG A 75 9.05 34.15 16.53
CA ARG A 75 7.72 33.89 15.95
C ARG A 75 7.25 34.96 14.98
N ASN A 76 7.75 36.20 15.09
CA ASN A 76 7.39 37.30 14.18
C ASN A 76 8.13 37.23 12.83
N ARG A 77 9.07 36.28 12.68
CA ARG A 77 9.88 36.08 11.47
C ARG A 77 9.43 34.88 10.63
N VAL A 78 8.40 34.16 11.07
CA VAL A 78 7.81 33.00 10.38
C VAL A 78 6.66 33.46 9.48
#